data_AF-A0A945DX25-F1
#
_entry.id   AF-A0A945DX25-F1
#
_cell.length_a   1.000
_cell.length_b   1.000
_cell.length_c   1.000
_cell.angle_alpha   90.00
_cell.angle_beta   90.00
_cell.angle_gamma   90.00
#
_symmetry.space_group_name_H-M   'P 1'
#
loop_
_entity.id
_entity.type
_entity.pdbx_description
1 polymer ?
#
loop_
_entity_poly.entity_id
_entity_poly.type
_entity_poly.pdbx_seq_one_letter_code
_entity_poly.pdbx_strand_id
1 'polypeptide(L)' 'HNHVDTREELKTYDPSLAKLVEEIFGDSEWRYKRPSQRKSPGHLQGFDPLKTPTFKWPKELNDFYLKYIRNQNKT' A
#
# COMPACT_ATOMS: atom_id res chain seq x y z
N HIS A 1 -12.38 10.91 -10.02
CA HIS A 1 -11.65 11.32 -8.80
C HIS A 1 -11.28 12.79 -8.92
N ASN A 2 -11.22 13.52 -7.80
CA ASN A 2 -10.91 14.96 -7.76
C ASN A 2 -9.39 15.21 -7.78
N HIS A 3 -8.95 16.48 -7.70
CA HIS A 3 -7.55 16.94 -7.77
C HIS A 3 -6.85 17.11 -6.40
N VAL A 4 -7.44 16.63 -5.31
CA VAL A 4 -6.92 16.85 -3.95
C VAL A 4 -6.02 15.69 -3.54
N ASP A 5 -4.71 15.91 -3.59
CA ASP A 5 -3.67 14.93 -3.27
C ASP A 5 -2.83 15.31 -2.03
N THR A 6 -2.85 16.58 -1.64
CA THR A 6 -2.03 17.17 -0.55
C THR A 6 -2.87 17.77 0.57
N ARG A 7 -2.25 18.01 1.73
CA ARG A 7 -2.94 18.68 2.85
C ARG A 7 -3.25 20.14 2.53
N GLU A 8 -2.39 20.75 1.74
CA GLU A 8 -2.43 22.14 1.32
C GLU A 8 -3.60 22.37 0.34
N GLU A 9 -3.77 21.43 -0.60
CA GLU A 9 -4.96 21.37 -1.45
C GLU A 9 -6.22 21.12 -0.61
N LEU A 10 -6.18 20.20 0.37
CA LEU A 10 -7.32 19.93 1.24
C LEU A 10 -7.73 21.16 2.07
N LYS A 11 -6.76 21.89 2.64
CA LYS A 11 -7.00 23.14 3.40
C LYS A 11 -7.70 24.20 2.54
N THR A 12 -7.42 24.24 1.23
CA THR A 12 -8.03 25.19 0.29
C THR A 12 -9.40 24.70 -0.20
N TYR A 13 -9.51 23.40 -0.49
CA TYR A 13 -10.69 22.78 -1.05
C TYR A 13 -11.83 22.62 -0.03
N ASP A 14 -11.50 22.15 1.17
CA ASP A 14 -12.46 21.95 2.27
C ASP A 14 -11.80 22.22 3.64
N PRO A 15 -11.86 23.47 4.12
CA PRO A 15 -11.27 23.86 5.40
C PRO A 15 -11.88 23.13 6.61
N SER A 16 -13.17 22.77 6.54
CA SER A 16 -13.86 22.07 7.64
C SER A 16 -13.34 20.65 7.77
N LEU A 17 -13.21 19.94 6.65
CA LEU A 17 -12.61 18.62 6.63
C LEU A 17 -11.14 18.65 7.00
N ALA A 18 -10.39 19.65 6.52
CA ALA A 18 -8.98 19.83 6.89
C ALA A 18 -8.81 19.95 8.40
N LYS A 19 -9.69 20.70 9.08
CA LYS A 19 -9.68 20.86 10.55
C LYS A 19 -9.93 19.55 11.28
N LEU A 20 -10.87 18.72 10.80
CA LEU A 20 -11.12 17.39 11.38
C LEU A 20 -9.90 16.47 11.22
N VAL A 21 -9.27 16.48 10.05
CA VAL A 21 -8.05 15.70 9.80
C VAL A 21 -6.92 16.17 10.71
N GLU A 22 -6.75 17.48 10.90
CA GLU A 22 -5.77 18.06 11.81
C GLU A 22 -6.03 17.70 13.27
N GLU A 23 -7.29 17.70 13.73
CA GLU A 23 -7.64 17.32 15.10
C GLU A 23 -7.27 15.86 15.41
N ILE A 24 -7.49 14.96 14.46
CA ILE A 24 -7.24 13.52 14.64
C ILE A 24 -5.75 13.18 14.48
N PHE A 25 -5.08 13.75 13.47
CA PHE A 25 -3.73 13.35 13.08
C PHE A 25 -2.63 14.36 13.41
N GLY A 26 -2.99 15.57 13.83
CA GLY A 26 -2.11 16.72 13.98
C GLY A 26 -1.56 17.25 12.66
N ASP A 27 -0.85 18.38 12.73
CA ASP A 27 -0.12 18.94 11.59
C ASP A 27 1.37 18.56 11.64
N SER A 28 1.65 17.26 11.48
CA SER A 28 3.03 16.75 11.46
C SER A 28 3.62 16.69 10.06
N GLU A 29 4.95 16.80 9.97
CA GLU A 29 5.74 16.66 8.73
C GLU A 29 5.79 15.23 8.18
N TRP A 30 5.15 14.27 8.85
CA TRP A 30 5.12 12.91 8.36
C TRP A 30 4.38 12.85 7.02
N ARG A 31 5.03 12.24 6.03
CA ARG A 31 4.46 11.94 4.72
C ARG A 31 4.77 10.50 4.39
N TYR A 32 3.83 9.83 3.72
CA TYR A 32 4.04 8.46 3.27
C TYR A 32 5.28 8.39 2.37
N LYS A 33 6.19 7.47 2.71
CA LYS A 33 7.30 7.07 1.84
C LYS A 33 7.12 5.63 1.43
N ARG A 34 7.26 5.35 0.13
CA ARG A 34 7.26 3.99 -0.40
C ARG A 34 8.30 3.16 0.35
N PRO A 35 8.02 1.88 0.67
CA PRO A 35 8.96 1.02 1.40
C PRO A 35 10.38 1.03 0.83
N SER A 36 10.52 1.02 -0.50
CA SER A 36 11.82 1.07 -1.19
C SER A 36 12.63 2.35 -0.97
N GLN A 37 12.00 3.43 -0.51
CA GLN A 37 12.63 4.74 -0.30
C GLN A 37 12.87 5.05 1.19
N ARG A 38 12.55 4.13 2.09
CA ARG A 38 12.72 4.32 3.54
C ARG A 38 14.19 4.12 3.91
N LYS A 39 14.78 5.09 4.61
CA LYS A 39 16.21 5.09 5.00
C LYS A 39 16.53 4.13 6.16
N SER A 40 15.54 3.79 6.97
CA SER A 40 15.73 3.00 8.20
C SER A 40 14.91 1.71 8.14
N PRO A 41 15.45 0.63 7.53
CA PRO A 41 14.77 -0.65 7.46
C PRO A 41 14.94 -1.45 8.76
N GLY A 42 14.77 -0.83 9.94
CA GLY A 42 15.04 -1.49 11.23
C GLY A 42 14.26 -2.80 11.43
N HIS A 43 13.02 -2.85 10.92
CA HIS A 43 12.20 -4.07 10.91
C HIS A 43 12.71 -5.19 9.97
N LEU A 44 13.67 -4.89 9.08
CA LEU A 44 14.34 -5.85 8.20
C LEU A 44 15.72 -6.25 8.72
N GLN A 45 16.05 -5.96 9.98
CA GLN A 45 17.31 -6.40 10.57
C GLN A 45 17.42 -7.93 10.48
N GLY A 46 18.46 -8.42 9.81
CA GLY A 46 18.68 -9.86 9.58
C GLY A 46 17.87 -10.47 8.42
N PHE A 47 17.02 -9.69 7.73
CA PHE A 47 16.30 -10.13 6.54
C PHE A 47 17.20 -10.02 5.30
N ASP A 48 17.43 -11.14 4.61
CA ASP A 48 18.14 -11.19 3.33
C ASP A 48 17.16 -11.62 2.23
N PRO A 49 16.70 -10.71 1.35
CA PRO A 49 15.74 -11.04 0.30
C PRO A 49 16.26 -12.08 -0.69
N LEU A 50 17.58 -12.27 -0.80
CA LEU A 50 18.17 -13.27 -1.70
C LEU A 50 18.19 -14.67 -1.08
N LYS A 51 18.08 -14.77 0.24
CA LYS A 51 18.10 -16.05 0.99
C LYS A 51 16.74 -16.43 1.57
N THR A 52 15.76 -15.54 1.52
CA THR A 52 14.44 -15.79 2.09
C THR A 52 13.57 -16.57 1.10
N PRO A 53 12.78 -17.57 1.53
CA PRO A 53 11.84 -18.23 0.65
C PRO A 53 10.84 -17.25 0.04
N THR A 54 10.53 -17.45 -1.24
CA THR A 54 9.46 -16.71 -1.90
C THR A 54 8.11 -17.33 -1.55
N PHE A 55 7.10 -16.46 -1.40
CA PHE A 55 5.73 -16.93 -1.20
C PHE A 55 5.28 -17.81 -2.37
N LYS A 56 4.66 -18.95 -2.05
CA LYS A 56 4.03 -19.85 -3.01
C LYS A 56 2.69 -20.32 -2.45
N TRP A 57 1.66 -20.28 -3.27
CA TRP A 57 0.37 -20.88 -2.93
C TRP A 57 0.51 -22.41 -2.76
N PRO A 58 -0.27 -23.04 -1.87
CA PRO A 58 -0.46 -24.48 -1.89
C PRO A 58 -0.83 -24.97 -3.28
N LYS A 59 -0.28 -26.13 -3.67
CA LYS A 59 -0.41 -26.67 -5.03
C LYS A 59 -1.87 -26.79 -5.44
N GLU A 60 -2.71 -27.27 -4.53
CA GLU A 60 -4.12 -27.55 -4.74
C GLU A 60 -4.89 -26.27 -5.09
N LEU A 61 -4.59 -25.16 -4.37
CA LEU A 61 -5.21 -23.86 -4.61
C LEU A 61 -4.74 -23.25 -5.93
N ASN A 62 -3.45 -23.35 -6.23
CA ASN A 62 -2.90 -22.85 -7.48
C ASN A 62 -3.48 -23.60 -8.69
N ASP A 63 -3.58 -24.92 -8.60
CA ASP A 63 -4.16 -25.77 -9.65
C ASP A 63 -5.64 -25.44 -9.89
N PHE A 64 -6.42 -25.25 -8.81
CA PHE A 64 -7.81 -24.81 -8.91
C PHE A 64 -7.92 -23.47 -9.64
N TYR A 65 -7.12 -22.47 -9.26
CA TYR A 65 -7.13 -21.14 -9.85
C TYR A 65 -6.76 -21.17 -11.34
N LEU A 66 -5.71 -21.91 -11.71
CA LEU A 66 -5.31 -22.07 -13.11
C LEU A 66 -6.40 -22.74 -13.95
N LYS A 67 -7.10 -23.74 -13.40
CA LYS A 67 -8.25 -24.35 -14.07
C LYS A 67 -9.39 -23.34 -14.25
N TYR A 68 -9.69 -22.56 -13.21
CA TYR A 68 -10.73 -21.53 -13.27
C TYR A 68 -10.46 -20.50 -14.38
N ILE A 69 -9.25 -19.93 -14.44
CA ILE A 69 -8.89 -18.95 -15.48
C ILE A 69 -8.99 -19.56 -16.88
N ARG A 70 -8.47 -20.78 -17.06
CA ARG A 70 -8.54 -21.48 -18.36
C ARG A 70 -9.97 -21.67 -18.85
N ASN A 71 -10.92 -21.87 -17.94
CA ASN A 71 -12.33 -22.01 -18.30
C ASN A 71 -12.97 -20.67 -18.65
N GLN A 72 -12.61 -19.58 -17.96
CA GLN A 72 -13.11 -18.23 -18.29
C GLN A 72 -12.66 -17.79 -19.69
N ASN A 73 -11.41 -18.08 -20.07
CA ASN A 73 -10.85 -17.67 -21.37
C ASN A 73 -11.32 -18.53 -22.56
N LYS A 74 -12.12 -19.58 -22.32
CA LYS A 74 -12.73 -20.41 -23.38
C LYS A 74 -14.14 -19.96 -23.75
N THR A 75 -14.70 -19.03 -22.97
CA THR A 75 -15.98 -18.34 -23.20
C THR A 75 -15.72 -16.99 -23.80
#